data_AF-A0A6I1FF23-F1
#
_entry.id   AF-A0A6I1FF23-F1
#
_cell.length_a   1.000
_cell.length_b   1.000
_cell.length_c   1.000
_cell.angle_alpha   90.00
_cell.angle_beta   90.00
_cell.angle_gamma   90.00
#
_symmetry.space_group_name_H-M   'P 1'
#
loop_
_entity.id
_entity.type
_entity.pdbx_description
1 polymer ?
#
loop_
_entity_poly.entity_id
_entity_poly.type
_entity_poly.pdbx_seq_one_letter_code
_entity_poly.pdbx_strand_id
1 'polypeptide(L)' 'MRINHNIAALNTYNKLNSASNAQGKSMEKLSSGLRINRAGDDAAGLAISEKMRGQIRGLDMASRNAQDGRLEMPL' A
#
# COMPACT_ATOMS: atom_id res chain seq x y z
N MET A 1 43.18 5.98 -19.04
CA MET A 1 41.81 6.54 -19.03
C MET A 1 41.25 6.47 -20.43
N ARG A 2 40.12 5.79 -20.66
CA ARG A 2 39.47 5.78 -21.98
C ARG A 2 38.44 6.92 -22.02
N ILE A 3 38.68 7.89 -22.91
CA ILE A 3 37.86 9.10 -23.11
C ILE A 3 36.43 8.77 -23.54
N ASN A 4 36.18 7.57 -24.08
CA ASN A 4 34.89 7.18 -24.64
C ASN A 4 33.80 6.83 -23.62
N HIS A 5 34.13 6.49 -22.37
CA HIS A 5 33.12 6.13 -21.36
C HIS A 5 33.44 6.79 -20.03
N ASN A 6 32.55 7.66 -19.58
CA ASN A 6 32.63 8.27 -18.26
C ASN A 6 31.86 7.42 -17.24
N ILE A 7 32.56 6.42 -16.68
CA ILE A 7 31.99 5.50 -15.68
C ILE A 7 31.52 6.23 -14.42
N ALA A 8 32.18 7.34 -14.05
CA ALA A 8 31.74 8.16 -12.92
C ALA A 8 30.39 8.83 -13.20
N ALA A 9 30.21 9.40 -14.40
CA ALA A 9 28.92 9.98 -14.81
C ALA A 9 27.82 8.91 -14.89
N LEU A 10 28.11 7.73 -15.43
CA LEU A 10 27.19 6.59 -15.50
C LEU A 10 26.74 6.10 -14.11
N ASN A 11 27.69 5.97 -13.17
CA ASN A 11 27.37 5.60 -11.80
C ASN A 11 26.51 6.66 -11.10
N THR A 12 26.82 7.94 -11.30
CA THR A 12 26.01 9.04 -10.77
C THR A 12 24.61 9.05 -11.39
N TYR A 13 24.49 8.80 -12.70
CA TYR A 13 23.20 8.69 -13.38
C TYR A 13 22.35 7.53 -12.85
N ASN A 14 22.95 6.35 -12.62
CA ASN A 14 22.26 5.20 -12.04
C ASN A 14 21.79 5.49 -10.60
N LYS A 15 22.62 6.16 -9.79
CA LYS A 15 22.25 6.62 -8.45
C LYS A 15 21.14 7.66 -8.48
N LEU A 16 21.20 8.62 -9.41
CA LEU A 16 20.18 9.63 -9.61
C LEU A 16 18.83 9.01 -10.02
N ASN A 17 18.84 8.07 -10.96
CA ASN A 17 17.65 7.35 -11.38
C ASN A 17 17.02 6.58 -10.20
N SER A 18 17.85 5.89 -9.41
CA SER A 18 17.41 5.19 -8.20
C SER A 18 16.81 6.15 -7.16
N ALA A 19 17.44 7.30 -6.94
CA ALA A 19 16.95 8.33 -6.02
C ALA A 19 15.63 8.93 -6.52
N SER A 20 15.50 9.20 -7.81
CA SER A 20 14.29 9.74 -8.43
C SER A 20 13.12 8.74 -8.32
N ASN A 21 13.37 7.45 -8.51
CA ASN A 21 12.37 6.40 -8.31
C ASN A 21 11.93 6.29 -6.84
N ALA A 22 12.88 6.38 -5.90
CA ALA A 22 12.57 6.39 -4.48
C ALA A 22 11.74 7.63 -4.08
N GLN A 23 12.06 8.79 -4.63
CA GLN A 23 11.29 10.03 -4.42
C GLN A 23 9.87 9.88 -4.98
N GLY A 24 9.69 9.31 -6.17
CA GLY A 24 8.37 9.03 -6.75
C GLY A 24 7.53 8.11 -5.86
N LYS A 25 8.12 7.03 -5.31
CA LYS A 25 7.45 6.15 -4.36
C LYS A 25 7.05 6.86 -3.07
N SER A 26 7.91 7.72 -2.52
CA SER A 26 7.60 8.50 -1.33
C SER A 26 6.44 9.46 -1.57
N MET A 27 6.42 10.14 -2.73
CA MET A 27 5.30 10.99 -3.14
C MET A 27 4.00 10.20 -3.32
N GLU A 28 4.06 8.98 -3.86
CA GLU A 28 2.90 8.09 -3.97
C GLU A 28 2.33 7.75 -2.59
N LYS A 29 3.19 7.42 -1.61
CA LYS A 29 2.80 7.12 -0.21
C LYS A 29 2.22 8.34 0.51
N LEU A 30 2.78 9.52 0.27
CA LEU A 30 2.26 10.78 0.82
C LEU A 30 0.89 11.13 0.23
N SER A 31 0.71 10.95 -1.08
CA SER A 31 -0.53 11.29 -1.78
C SER A 31 -1.70 10.36 -1.42
N SER A 32 -1.44 9.05 -1.24
CA SER A 32 -2.50 8.11 -0.87
C SER A 32 -2.85 8.13 0.62
N GLY A 33 -1.95 8.61 1.48
CA GLY A 33 -2.05 8.45 2.94
C GLY A 33 -1.97 7.00 3.42
N LEU A 34 -1.72 6.04 2.53
CA LEU A 34 -1.63 4.62 2.81
C LEU A 34 -0.17 4.18 2.82
N ARG A 35 0.23 3.45 3.86
CA ARG A 35 1.62 2.97 4.04
C ARG A 35 2.05 1.99 2.95
N ILE A 36 1.10 1.24 2.37
CA ILE A 36 1.32 0.20 1.35
C ILE A 36 0.44 0.52 0.14
N ASN A 37 1.05 1.04 -0.93
CA ASN A 37 0.34 1.41 -2.16
C ASN A 37 0.48 0.40 -3.30
N ARG A 38 1.52 -0.45 -3.25
CA ARG A 38 1.77 -1.45 -4.28
C ARG A 38 1.90 -2.83 -3.66
N ALA A 39 1.26 -3.82 -4.28
CA ALA A 39 1.40 -5.23 -3.93
C ALA A 39 2.86 -5.72 -4.01
N GLY A 40 3.71 -5.04 -4.78
CA GLY A 40 5.15 -5.34 -4.87
C GLY A 40 6.01 -4.81 -3.72
N ASP A 41 5.53 -3.83 -2.93
CA ASP A 41 6.27 -3.31 -1.77
C ASP A 41 6.05 -4.21 -0.53
N ASP A 42 4.85 -4.79 -0.36
CA ASP A 42 4.54 -5.78 0.68
C ASP A 42 3.27 -6.58 0.32
N ALA A 43 3.43 -7.67 -0.44
CA ALA A 43 2.32 -8.52 -0.87
C ALA A 43 1.56 -9.16 0.31
N ALA A 44 2.30 -9.53 1.37
CA ALA A 44 1.73 -10.12 2.57
C ALA A 44 0.92 -9.09 3.38
N GLY A 45 1.48 -7.88 3.56
CA GLY A 45 0.81 -6.77 4.22
C GLY A 45 -0.44 -6.30 3.50
N LEU A 46 -0.44 -6.29 2.15
CA LEU A 46 -1.64 -5.99 1.37
C LEU A 46 -2.72 -7.07 1.54
N ALA A 47 -2.36 -8.35 1.46
CA ALA A 47 -3.30 -9.47 1.64
C ALA A 47 -3.92 -9.48 3.05
N ILE A 48 -3.14 -9.19 4.09
CA ILE A 48 -3.63 -9.07 5.46
C ILE A 48 -4.55 -7.86 5.60
N SER A 49 -4.20 -6.73 4.98
CA SER A 49 -5.02 -5.51 5.00
C SER A 49 -6.39 -5.74 4.33
N GLU A 50 -6.43 -6.43 3.19
CA GLU A 50 -7.68 -6.80 2.52
C GLU A 50 -8.49 -7.83 3.33
N LYS A 51 -7.84 -8.83 3.93
CA LYS A 51 -8.49 -9.78 4.85
C LYS A 51 -9.14 -9.06 6.03
N MET A 52 -8.43 -8.13 6.67
CA MET A 52 -8.96 -7.33 7.78
C MET A 52 -10.11 -6.44 7.31
N ARG A 53 -10.01 -5.81 6.13
CA ARG A 53 -11.11 -5.01 5.54
C ARG A 53 -12.35 -5.86 5.25
N GLY A 54 -12.17 -7.13 4.86
CA GLY A 54 -13.25 -8.10 4.71
C GLY A 54 -13.88 -8.48 6.05
N GLN A 55 -13.07 -8.76 7.07
CA GLN A 55 -13.54 -9.07 8.42
C GLN A 55 -14.31 -7.91 9.05
N ILE A 56 -13.81 -6.68 8.93
CA ILE A 56 -14.50 -5.49 9.45
C ILE A 56 -15.87 -5.33 8.81
N ARG A 57 -15.98 -5.48 7.48
CA ARG A 57 -17.27 -5.43 6.78
C ARG A 57 -18.21 -6.56 7.22
N GLY A 58 -17.68 -7.77 7.39
CA GLY A 58 -18.45 -8.90 7.90
C GLY A 58 -18.97 -8.66 9.33
N LEU A 59 -18.13 -8.09 10.20
CA LEU A 59 -18.50 -7.74 11.57
C LEU A 59 -19.52 -6.59 11.63
N ASP A 60 -19.41 -5.57 10.77
CA ASP A 60 -20.39 -4.48 10.68
C ASP A 60 -21.77 -5.03 10.27
N MET A 61 -21.81 -5.91 9.26
CA MET A 61 -23.04 -6.59 8.86
C MET A 61 -23.59 -7.52 9.95
N ALA A 62 -22.72 -8.28 10.63
CA ALA A 62 -23.15 -9.12 11.75
C ALA A 62 -23.73 -8.29 12.91
N SER A 63 -23.13 -7.13 13.20
CA SER A 63 -23.63 -6.20 14.20
C SER A 63 -24.98 -5.60 13.82
N ARG A 64 -25.16 -5.21 12.55
CA ARG A 64 -26.47 -4.75 12.04
C ARG A 64 -27.52 -5.84 12.13
N ASN A 65 -27.21 -7.05 11.64
CA ASN A 65 -28.13 -8.19 11.72
C ASN A 65 -28.49 -8.54 13.17
N ALA A 66 -27.56 -8.42 14.11
CA ALA A 66 -27.84 -8.62 15.53
C ALA A 66 -28.74 -7.51 16.12
N GLN A 67 -28.60 -6.26 15.66
CA GLN A 67 -29.48 -5.16 16.04
C GLN A 67 -30.88 -5.32 15.44
N ASP A 68 -30.97 -5.69 14.17
CA ASP A 68 -32.23 -5.94 13.46
C ASP A 68 -32.96 -7.14 14.09
N GLY A 69 -32.27 -8.25 14.36
CA GLY A 69 -32.85 -9.40 15.05
C GLY A 69 -33.29 -9.11 16.49
N ARG A 70 -32.65 -8.16 17.17
CA ARG A 70 -33.13 -7.65 18.48
C ARG A 70 -34.38 -6.80 18.32
N LEU A 71 -34.51 -6.06 17.22
CA LEU A 71 -35.69 -5.23 16.93
C LEU A 71 -36.90 -6.09 16.51
N GLU A 72 -36.65 -7.23 15.86
CA GLU A 72 -37.68 -8.17 15.40
C GLU A 72 -38.12 -9.19 16.45
N MET A 73 -37.51 -9.24 17.64
CA MET A 73 -37.93 -10.13 18.72
C MET A 73 -39.17 -9.54 19.42
N PRO A 74 -40.38 -10.10 19.22
CA PRO A 74 -41.57 -9.63 19.92
C PRO A 74 -41.55 -10.21 21.34
N LEU A 75 -41.69 -9.32 22.33
CA LEU A 75 -42.10 -9.69 23.69
C LEU A 75 -43.56 -10.17 23.69
#